data_AF-A0AAV1Q8R1-F1
#
_entry.id   AF-A0AAV1Q8R1-F1
#
_cell.length_a   1.000
_cell.length_b   1.000
_cell.length_c   1.000
_cell.angle_alpha   90.00
_cell.angle_beta   90.00
_cell.angle_gamma   90.00
#
_symmetry.space_group_name_H-M   'P 1'
#
loop_
_entity.id
_entity.type
_entity.pdbx_description
1 polymer ?
#
loop_
_entity_poly.entity_id
_entity_poly.type
_entity_poly.pdbx_seq_one_letter_code
_entity_poly.pdbx_strand_id
1 'polypeptide(L)'
;MSLSGGCDVTVTNSCDVIVYLQDYHVVLLQVDGPENSLIYDLDSVMSFPCSLKLYAAHALRSDRGIKPAYHRLLRVVPAESYLRNFASDRSHMRNPEGSWKMPPPLYPPIHTTECQMNLDDFINMDAAGWGSVYRLHHFLSRYASSSSSPSS
;
A
#
# COMPACT_ATOMS: atom_id res chain seq x y z
N MET A 1 0.95 -22.85 4.83
CA MET A 1 0.11 -23.37 3.75
C MET A 1 -0.69 -22.18 3.23
N SER A 2 -0.21 -21.56 2.15
CA SER A 2 -0.84 -20.41 1.52
C SER A 2 -1.72 -20.92 0.39
N LEU A 3 -3.00 -20.60 0.41
CA LEU A 3 -3.90 -20.79 -0.72
C LEU A 3 -4.62 -19.46 -0.93
N SER A 4 -3.98 -18.56 -1.69
CA SER A 4 -4.65 -17.38 -2.22
C SER A 4 -5.27 -17.73 -3.57
N GLY A 5 -6.58 -17.53 -3.68
CA GLY A 5 -7.22 -17.32 -4.97
C GLY A 5 -6.76 -15.96 -5.50
N GLY A 6 -5.66 -15.94 -6.23
CA GLY A 6 -5.15 -14.78 -6.95
C GLY A 6 -5.01 -15.13 -8.42
N CYS A 7 -5.43 -14.23 -9.30
CA CYS A 7 -5.18 -14.33 -10.72
C CYS A 7 -3.66 -14.24 -10.95
N ASP A 8 -2.99 -15.37 -11.13
CA ASP A 8 -1.58 -15.40 -11.54
C ASP A 8 -1.46 -14.74 -12.91
N VAL A 9 -0.85 -13.56 -12.97
CA VAL A 9 -0.36 -13.00 -14.23
C VAL A 9 1.11 -13.37 -14.35
N THR A 10 1.36 -14.51 -14.99
CA THR A 10 2.71 -14.90 -15.42
C THR A 10 3.09 -14.11 -16.67
N VAL A 11 4.10 -13.25 -16.58
CA VAL A 11 4.76 -12.68 -17.76
C VAL A 11 6.14 -13.30 -17.88
N THR A 12 6.26 -14.29 -18.76
CA THR A 12 7.52 -14.97 -19.06
C THR A 12 8.39 -14.13 -19.99
N ASN A 13 9.52 -13.62 -19.50
CA ASN A 13 10.81 -13.68 -20.22
C ASN A 13 12.01 -13.33 -19.31
N SER A 14 12.98 -14.27 -19.28
CA SER A 14 14.39 -14.25 -18.83
C SER A 14 14.83 -13.63 -17.50
N CYS A 15 13.95 -13.02 -16.72
CA CYS A 15 14.15 -12.68 -15.30
C CYS A 15 12.75 -12.71 -14.68
N ASP A 16 12.42 -13.71 -13.87
CA ASP A 16 11.07 -13.91 -13.36
C ASP A 16 10.60 -12.71 -12.52
N VAL A 17 9.82 -11.81 -13.14
CA VAL A 17 9.11 -10.75 -12.45
C VAL A 17 7.70 -11.26 -12.17
N ILE A 18 7.41 -11.59 -10.92
CA ILE A 18 6.06 -11.89 -10.46
C ILE A 18 5.36 -10.56 -10.15
N VAL A 19 4.22 -10.32 -10.79
CA VAL A 19 3.35 -9.17 -10.50
C VAL A 19 2.12 -9.69 -9.75
N TYR A 20 1.95 -9.24 -8.51
CA TYR A 20 0.80 -9.59 -7.68
C TYR A 20 -0.25 -8.48 -7.75
N LEU A 21 -1.43 -8.80 -8.31
CA LEU A 21 -2.55 -7.87 -8.40
C LEU A 21 -3.36 -7.94 -7.10
N GLN A 22 -3.34 -6.84 -6.34
CA GLN A 22 -4.14 -6.67 -5.14
C GLN A 22 -5.20 -5.60 -5.36
N ASP A 23 -6.35 -5.78 -4.71
CA ASP A 23 -7.40 -4.76 -4.66
C ASP A 23 -6.87 -3.48 -3.97
N TYR A 24 -6.09 -3.64 -2.89
CA TYR A 24 -5.30 -2.60 -2.23
C TYR A 24 -4.19 -3.25 -1.40
N HIS A 25 -3.08 -2.52 -1.17
CA HIS A 25 -1.98 -2.92 -0.27
C HIS A 25 -1.70 -1.80 0.74
N VAL A 26 -1.34 -2.14 1.97
CA VAL A 26 -0.98 -1.16 3.02
C VAL A 26 0.43 -1.42 3.51
N VAL A 27 1.24 -0.37 3.50
CA VAL A 27 2.60 -0.38 4.07
C VAL A 27 2.76 0.84 4.97
N LEU A 28 3.64 0.75 5.98
CA LEU A 28 4.00 1.90 6.79
C LEU A 28 5.24 2.58 6.21
N LEU A 29 5.13 3.88 5.93
CA LEU A 29 6.23 4.75 5.55
C LEU A 29 6.68 5.58 6.76
N GLN A 30 7.93 5.37 7.21
CA GLN A 30 8.61 6.29 8.11
C GLN A 30 9.40 7.30 7.28
N VAL A 31 9.09 8.59 7.47
CA VAL A 31 9.76 9.68 6.75
C VAL A 31 10.89 10.24 7.60
N ASP A 32 12.13 10.06 7.14
CA ASP A 32 13.33 10.65 7.74
C ASP A 32 14.26 11.18 6.63
N GLY A 33 13.71 12.10 5.83
CA GLY A 33 14.37 12.59 4.63
C GLY A 33 14.51 11.54 3.51
N PRO A 34 14.94 11.94 2.30
CA PRO A 34 14.89 11.08 1.12
C PRO A 34 15.79 9.85 1.18
N GLU A 35 16.93 9.94 1.88
CA GLU A 35 17.91 8.86 1.96
C GLU A 35 17.68 7.91 3.15
N ASN A 36 17.01 8.36 4.23
CA ASN A 36 16.77 7.53 5.42
C ASN A 36 15.31 7.10 5.60
N SER A 37 14.41 7.48 4.69
CA SER A 37 13.01 7.02 4.75
C SER A 37 12.92 5.49 4.58
N LEU A 38 12.09 4.86 5.42
CA LEU A 38 11.95 3.42 5.52
C LEU A 38 10.51 2.98 5.21
N ILE A 39 10.37 1.83 4.55
CA ILE A 39 9.12 1.12 4.32
C ILE A 39 9.10 -0.13 5.20
N TYR A 40 7.99 -0.32 5.89
CA TYR A 40 7.65 -1.51 6.65
C TYR A 40 6.49 -2.19 5.93
N ASP A 41 6.82 -3.23 5.17
CA ASP A 41 5.88 -4.07 4.43
C ASP A 41 6.02 -5.49 4.95
N LEU A 42 4.98 -5.98 5.65
CA LEU A 42 5.00 -7.30 6.28
C LEU A 42 4.84 -8.45 5.27
N ASP A 43 4.39 -8.15 4.06
CA ASP A 43 4.15 -9.13 2.99
C ASP A 43 5.28 -9.16 1.96
N SER A 44 6.30 -8.31 2.11
CA SER A 44 7.44 -8.25 1.20
C SER A 44 8.51 -9.30 1.52
N VAL A 45 9.16 -9.80 0.48
CA VAL A 45 10.36 -10.65 0.59
C VAL A 45 11.66 -9.84 0.77
N MET A 46 11.57 -8.51 0.76
CA MET A 46 12.69 -7.61 1.01
C MET A 46 13.06 -7.58 2.51
N SER A 47 14.14 -6.87 2.86
CA SER A 47 14.48 -6.64 4.27
C SER A 47 13.35 -5.91 5.00
N PHE A 48 13.19 -6.18 6.30
CA PHE A 48 12.22 -5.50 7.16
C PHE A 48 12.94 -4.76 8.30
N PRO A 49 12.96 -3.41 8.32
CA PRO A 49 12.46 -2.50 7.28
C PRO A 49 13.31 -2.50 6.00
N CYS A 50 12.77 -1.93 4.92
CA CYS A 50 13.45 -1.67 3.66
C CYS A 50 13.62 -0.16 3.44
N SER A 51 14.69 0.28 2.79
CA SER A 51 14.77 1.70 2.40
C SER A 51 13.72 2.03 1.34
N LEU A 52 13.12 3.22 1.41
CA LEU A 52 12.12 3.67 0.44
C LEU A 52 12.69 3.62 -0.99
N LYS A 53 13.96 3.95 -1.18
CA LYS A 53 14.64 3.90 -2.48
C LYS A 53 14.71 2.49 -3.04
N LEU A 54 15.07 1.49 -2.23
CA LEU A 54 15.10 0.09 -2.64
C LEU A 54 13.68 -0.43 -2.90
N TYR A 55 12.73 -0.14 -2.00
CA TYR A 55 11.34 -0.53 -2.16
C TYR A 55 10.74 0.06 -3.46
N ALA A 56 11.04 1.33 -3.75
CA ALA A 56 10.63 1.99 -4.99
C ALA A 56 11.22 1.33 -6.24
N ALA A 57 12.49 0.93 -6.19
CA ALA A 57 13.18 0.31 -7.32
C ALA A 57 12.72 -1.13 -7.60
N HIS A 58 12.39 -1.91 -6.56
CA HIS A 58 12.15 -3.34 -6.67
C HIS A 58 10.68 -3.74 -6.52
N ALA A 59 9.97 -3.20 -5.53
CA ALA A 59 8.57 -3.53 -5.28
C ALA A 59 7.63 -2.66 -6.11
N LEU A 60 7.84 -1.33 -6.09
CA LEU A 60 7.00 -0.43 -6.86
C LEU A 60 7.37 -0.46 -8.35
N ARG A 61 8.62 -0.18 -8.72
CA ARG A 61 9.05 -0.04 -10.12
C ARG A 61 8.28 1.06 -10.87
N SER A 62 8.63 1.31 -12.12
CA SER A 62 7.98 2.34 -12.95
C SER A 62 6.63 1.86 -13.48
N ASP A 63 5.65 2.78 -13.58
CA ASP A 63 4.39 2.54 -14.33
C ASP A 63 4.61 2.55 -15.85
N ARG A 64 5.82 2.82 -16.34
CA ARG A 64 6.13 2.82 -17.77
C ARG A 64 5.95 1.42 -18.34
N GLY A 65 5.10 1.30 -19.38
CA GLY A 65 4.77 0.02 -20.01
C GLY A 65 3.62 -0.72 -19.34
N ILE A 66 3.06 -0.20 -18.25
CA ILE A 66 1.83 -0.68 -17.62
C ILE A 66 0.64 0.07 -18.25
N LYS A 67 -0.48 -0.64 -18.51
CA LYS A 67 -1.71 0.00 -19.00
C LYS A 67 -2.20 1.05 -17.98
N PRO A 68 -2.73 2.20 -18.41
CA PRO A 68 -3.18 3.26 -17.49
C PRO A 68 -4.16 2.81 -16.40
N ALA A 69 -5.03 1.85 -16.70
CA ALA A 69 -5.97 1.27 -15.75
C ALA A 69 -5.31 0.54 -14.55
N TYR A 70 -4.02 0.21 -14.66
CA TYR A 70 -3.23 -0.41 -13.59
C TYR A 70 -2.13 0.52 -13.05
N HIS A 71 -2.16 1.81 -13.39
CA HIS A 71 -1.24 2.79 -12.78
C HIS A 71 -1.60 2.95 -11.32
N ARG A 72 -0.60 2.81 -10.45
CA ARG A 72 -0.86 2.81 -9.01
C ARG A 72 -1.08 4.21 -8.51
N LEU A 73 -2.04 4.32 -7.60
CA LEU A 73 -2.28 5.49 -6.80
C LEU A 73 -1.91 5.15 -5.35
N LEU A 74 -1.29 6.11 -4.68
CA LEU A 74 -0.83 5.96 -3.31
C LEU A 74 -1.51 7.01 -2.45
N ARG A 75 -2.37 6.57 -1.53
CA ARG A 75 -2.88 7.43 -0.46
C ARG A 75 -1.90 7.41 0.72
N VAL A 76 -1.31 8.56 1.02
CA VAL A 76 -0.45 8.72 2.20
C VAL A 76 -1.25 9.39 3.30
N VAL A 77 -1.51 8.63 4.37
CA VAL A 77 -2.22 9.11 5.57
C VAL A 77 -1.22 9.26 6.72
N PRO A 78 -1.16 10.43 7.39
CA PRO A 78 -0.36 10.56 8.61
C PRO A 78 -0.76 9.49 9.64
N ALA A 79 0.22 8.84 10.27
CA ALA A 79 -0.04 7.72 11.18
C ALA A 79 -1.02 8.08 12.32
N GLU A 80 -0.90 9.28 12.87
CA GLU A 80 -1.83 9.78 13.88
C GLU A 80 -3.26 9.93 13.36
N SER A 81 -3.43 10.41 12.12
CA SER A 81 -4.74 10.49 11.47
C SER A 81 -5.30 9.10 11.21
N TYR A 82 -4.47 8.14 10.78
CA TYR A 82 -4.90 6.75 10.60
C TYR A 82 -5.39 6.14 11.92
N LEU A 83 -4.58 6.23 12.99
CA LEU A 83 -4.94 5.68 14.30
C LEU A 83 -6.22 6.29 14.90
N ARG A 84 -6.47 7.59 14.67
CA ARG A 84 -7.66 8.27 15.18
C ARG A 84 -8.94 7.95 14.40
N ASN A 85 -8.82 7.67 13.10
CA ASN A 85 -9.98 7.68 12.20
C ASN A 85 -10.29 6.33 11.54
N PHE A 86 -9.32 5.41 11.44
CA PHE A 86 -9.52 4.14 10.76
C PHE A 86 -10.50 3.23 11.53
N ALA A 87 -11.49 2.70 10.83
CA ALA A 87 -12.43 1.72 11.33
C ALA A 87 -12.71 0.62 10.30
N SER A 88 -12.66 -0.64 10.72
CA SER A 88 -13.06 -1.78 9.90
C SER A 88 -13.69 -2.88 10.75
N ASP A 89 -14.95 -3.18 10.43
CA ASP A 89 -15.71 -4.31 10.98
C ASP A 89 -15.35 -5.66 10.30
N ARG A 90 -14.45 -5.62 9.31
CA ARG A 90 -13.96 -6.75 8.49
C ARG A 90 -15.02 -7.40 7.61
N SER A 91 -16.19 -6.78 7.42
CA SER A 91 -17.29 -7.31 6.60
C SER A 91 -16.87 -7.65 5.16
N HIS A 92 -15.98 -6.85 4.56
CA HIS A 92 -15.43 -7.08 3.21
C HIS A 92 -14.69 -8.43 3.04
N MET A 93 -14.21 -9.03 4.15
CA MET A 93 -13.54 -10.33 4.17
C MET A 93 -14.49 -11.51 4.38
N ARG A 94 -15.80 -11.25 4.48
CA ARG A 94 -16.81 -12.31 4.53
C ARG A 94 -17.29 -12.67 3.13
N ASN A 95 -17.49 -13.96 2.90
CA ASN A 95 -18.19 -14.45 1.73
C ASN A 95 -19.72 -14.26 1.91
N PRO A 96 -20.52 -14.29 0.83
CA PRO A 96 -21.98 -14.13 0.90
C PRO A 96 -22.66 -15.12 1.86
N GLU A 97 -22.13 -16.33 1.99
CA GLU A 97 -22.59 -17.38 2.90
C GLU A 97 -22.12 -17.20 4.36
N GLY A 98 -21.37 -16.13 4.65
CA GLY A 98 -20.93 -15.76 6.00
C GLY A 98 -19.60 -16.38 6.45
N SER A 99 -18.99 -17.24 5.63
CA SER A 99 -17.64 -17.79 5.86
C SER A 99 -16.57 -16.71 5.69
N TRP A 100 -15.40 -16.89 6.30
CA TRP A 100 -14.27 -15.96 6.13
C TRP A 100 -13.41 -16.34 4.93
N LYS A 101 -13.10 -15.36 4.06
CA LYS A 101 -12.14 -15.53 2.96
C LYS A 101 -10.75 -15.92 3.47
N MET A 102 -10.34 -15.31 4.58
CA MET A 102 -9.12 -15.60 5.33
C MET A 102 -9.41 -15.49 6.83
N PRO A 103 -8.75 -16.28 7.70
CA PRO A 103 -8.94 -16.18 9.13
C PRO A 103 -8.71 -14.74 9.62
N PRO A 104 -9.68 -14.11 10.31
CA PRO A 104 -9.50 -12.76 10.79
C PRO A 104 -8.50 -12.74 11.95
N PRO A 105 -7.86 -11.58 12.22
CA PRO A 105 -7.06 -11.41 13.42
C PRO A 105 -7.86 -11.70 14.69
N LEU A 106 -7.21 -12.29 15.70
CA LEU A 106 -7.86 -12.72 16.94
C LEU A 106 -8.34 -11.56 17.84
N TYR A 107 -7.74 -10.38 17.69
CA TYR A 107 -8.19 -9.20 18.41
C TYR A 107 -9.51 -8.66 17.82
N PRO A 108 -10.34 -7.94 18.60
CA PRO A 108 -11.59 -7.36 18.11
C PRO A 108 -11.40 -6.44 16.89
N PRO A 109 -12.42 -6.26 16.04
CA PRO A 109 -12.39 -5.25 14.98
C PRO A 109 -11.98 -3.86 15.50
N ILE A 110 -11.29 -3.10 14.65
CA ILE A 110 -10.83 -1.75 14.99
C ILE A 110 -11.99 -0.81 14.68
N HIS A 111 -12.50 -0.10 15.68
CA HIS A 111 -13.56 0.89 15.53
C HIS A 111 -13.12 2.21 16.18
N THR A 112 -13.75 3.30 15.75
CA THR A 112 -13.72 4.57 16.47
C THR A 112 -15.02 4.73 17.26
N THR A 113 -15.12 5.79 18.06
CA THR A 113 -16.38 6.16 18.73
C THR A 113 -17.49 6.50 17.76
N GLU A 114 -17.15 6.93 16.54
CA GLU A 114 -18.08 7.48 15.55
C GLU A 114 -18.34 6.55 14.37
N CYS A 115 -17.46 5.56 14.13
CA CYS A 115 -17.51 4.72 12.94
C CYS A 115 -17.06 3.27 13.22
N GLN A 116 -17.76 2.31 12.61
CA GLN A 116 -17.40 0.88 12.64
C GLN A 116 -16.74 0.41 11.34
N MET A 117 -17.01 1.07 10.22
CA MET A 117 -16.49 0.68 8.91
C MET A 117 -16.38 1.90 8.00
N ASN A 118 -15.14 2.28 7.68
CA ASN A 118 -14.82 3.33 6.70
C ASN A 118 -13.62 2.93 5.82
N LEU A 119 -13.31 1.63 5.73
CA LEU A 119 -12.19 1.13 4.93
C LEU A 119 -12.23 1.64 3.48
N ASP A 120 -13.41 1.75 2.89
CA ASP A 120 -13.58 2.24 1.52
C ASP A 120 -13.08 3.69 1.35
N ASP A 121 -13.14 4.53 2.38
CA ASP A 121 -12.61 5.91 2.34
C ASP A 121 -11.07 5.94 2.31
N PHE A 122 -10.42 4.87 2.79
CA PHE A 122 -8.98 4.69 2.69
C PHE A 122 -8.55 4.03 1.37
N ILE A 123 -9.39 3.16 0.79
CA ILE A 123 -9.12 2.47 -0.47
C ILE A 123 -9.43 3.35 -1.68
N ASN A 124 -10.55 4.08 -1.64
CA ASN A 124 -11.02 4.89 -2.76
C ASN A 124 -10.03 6.03 -3.04
N MET A 125 -9.51 6.09 -4.26
CA MET A 125 -8.49 7.05 -4.67
C MET A 125 -9.07 8.32 -5.32
N ASP A 126 -10.36 8.33 -5.66
CA ASP A 126 -11.06 9.45 -6.29
C ASP A 126 -11.83 10.31 -5.26
N ALA A 127 -12.16 9.74 -4.10
CA ALA A 127 -12.90 10.43 -3.06
C ALA A 127 -12.01 11.28 -2.15
N ALA A 128 -12.59 12.38 -1.66
CA ALA A 128 -12.05 13.09 -0.51
C ALA A 128 -12.06 12.15 0.71
N GLY A 129 -10.94 12.12 1.43
CA GLY A 129 -10.75 11.25 2.59
C GLY A 129 -9.50 11.67 3.34
N TRP A 130 -9.03 10.85 4.27
CA TRP A 130 -7.82 11.17 5.03
C TRP A 130 -6.55 11.13 4.16
N GLY A 131 -5.62 12.02 4.45
CA GLY A 131 -4.32 12.08 3.78
C GLY A 131 -4.36 12.69 2.38
N SER A 132 -3.39 12.30 1.55
CA SER A 132 -3.24 12.81 0.19
C SER A 132 -2.99 11.67 -0.79
N VAL A 133 -3.63 11.74 -1.96
CA VAL A 133 -3.48 10.75 -3.04
C VAL A 133 -2.43 11.24 -4.04
N TYR A 134 -1.51 10.35 -4.41
CA TYR A 134 -0.43 10.62 -5.33
C TYR A 134 -0.43 9.60 -6.46
N ARG A 135 -0.10 10.06 -7.68
CA ARG A 135 0.50 9.17 -8.68
C ARG A 135 1.90 8.80 -8.24
N LEU A 136 2.39 7.63 -8.66
CA LEU A 136 3.71 7.12 -8.29
C LEU A 136 4.83 8.16 -8.42
N HIS A 137 4.93 8.84 -9.57
CA HIS A 137 6.04 9.77 -9.79
C HIS A 137 6.01 10.98 -8.83
N HIS A 138 4.81 11.49 -8.48
CA HIS A 138 4.67 12.55 -7.48
C HIS A 138 5.04 12.06 -6.08
N PHE A 139 4.63 10.83 -5.72
CA PHE A 139 5.03 10.21 -4.46
C PHE A 139 6.56 10.08 -4.35
N LEU A 140 7.22 9.55 -5.38
CA LEU A 140 8.68 9.38 -5.38
C LEU A 140 9.42 10.73 -5.41
N SER A 141 8.88 11.73 -6.11
CA SER A 141 9.43 13.09 -6.06
C SER A 141 9.34 13.68 -4.64
N ARG A 142 8.25 13.42 -3.92
CA ARG A 142 8.00 13.99 -2.60
C ARG A 142 8.79 13.33 -1.47
N TYR A 143 8.99 12.01 -1.55
CA TYR A 143 9.51 11.22 -0.43
C TYR A 143 10.85 10.54 -0.72
N ALA A 144 11.25 10.35 -1.97
CA ALA A 144 12.45 9.59 -2.35
C ALA A 144 13.50 10.41 -3.13
N SER A 145 13.21 11.68 -3.46
CA SER A 145 14.18 12.55 -4.15
C SER A 145 14.96 13.40 -3.16
N SER A 146 16.28 13.29 -3.16
CA SER A 146 17.15 14.24 -2.45
C SER A 146 16.95 15.63 -3.05
N SER A 147 16.75 16.64 -2.20
CA SER A 147 16.92 18.02 -2.64
C SER A 147 18.37 18.17 -3.09
N SER A 148 18.60 18.33 -4.40
CA SER A 148 19.91 18.73 -4.88
C SER A 148 20.22 20.09 -4.26
N SER A 149 21.13 20.15 -3.29
CA SER A 149 21.72 21.41 -2.87
C SER A 149 22.30 22.08 -4.13
N PRO A 150 22.01 23.36 -4.41
CA PRO A 150 22.70 24.05 -5.49
C PRO A 150 24.18 24.06 -5.13
N SER A 151 25.01 23.44 -5.96
CA SER A 151 26.44 23.65 -5.92
C SER A 151 26.69 25.14 -6.13
N SER A 152 27.17 25.81 -5.07
CA SER A 152 27.73 27.16 -5.16
C SER A 152 29.12 27.11 -5.78
#